data_AF-A0A917B4I4-F1
#
_entry.id   AF-A0A917B4I4-F1
#
_cell.length_a   1.000
_cell.length_b   1.000
_cell.length_c   1.000
_cell.angle_alpha   90.00
_cell.angle_beta   90.00
_cell.angle_gamma   90.00
#
_symmetry.space_group_name_H-M   'P 1'
#
loop_
_entity.id
_entity.type
_entity.pdbx_description
1 polymer ?
#
loop_
_entity_poly.entity_id
_entity_poly.type
_entity_poly.pdbx_seq_one_letter_code
_entity_poly.pdbx_strand_id
1 'polypeptide(L)'
;MFTDVEIKWKKKNKLLFSRNSLCLQDLKKQIQRQNHRTLVLWALDCASSTLTQFETKYPAEQRPRNCLKLCEDWSKGKIKMPQAKRAILDAHAVAKELDDREYGVLAQAIGHAGATVHVETHAFGLPIYELTGIVRKHGIHDFQDPVTEKISDYQNRLLYWQEHTNQLERDWAGFLLKENKPNKEKLLSEKRQ
;
A
#
# COMPACT_ATOMS: atom_id res chain seq x y z
N MET A 1 -15.38 -6.84 14.40
CA MET A 1 -14.11 -6.69 13.66
C MET A 1 -13.78 -5.23 13.30
N PHE A 2 -14.75 -4.39 12.93
CA PHE A 2 -14.52 -3.02 12.41
C PHE A 2 -14.90 -1.86 13.35
N THR A 3 -14.99 -2.10 14.66
CA THR A 3 -15.44 -1.07 15.63
C THR A 3 -14.61 0.22 15.58
N ASP A 4 -13.31 0.14 15.25
CA ASP A 4 -12.48 1.32 15.12
C ASP A 4 -12.85 2.19 13.90
N VAL A 5 -13.29 1.56 12.80
CA VAL A 5 -13.79 2.25 11.59
C VAL A 5 -15.01 3.08 11.92
N GLU A 6 -15.99 2.51 12.63
CA GLU A 6 -17.22 3.21 13.05
C GLU A 6 -16.93 4.41 13.95
N ILE A 7 -16.04 4.25 14.93
CA ILE A 7 -15.63 5.33 15.82
C ILE A 7 -14.95 6.46 15.03
N LYS A 8 -14.00 6.11 14.15
CA LYS A 8 -13.26 7.08 13.33
C LYS A 8 -14.17 7.77 12.31
N TRP A 9 -15.17 7.06 11.77
CA TRP A 9 -16.18 7.62 10.87
C TRP A 9 -17.02 8.69 11.58
N LYS A 10 -17.56 8.38 12.76
CA LYS A 10 -18.32 9.34 13.59
C LYS A 10 -17.49 10.58 13.94
N LYS A 11 -16.19 10.41 14.18
CA LYS A 11 -15.22 11.49 14.44
C LYS A 11 -14.75 12.23 13.18
N LYS A 12 -15.25 11.85 11.99
CA LYS A 12 -14.88 12.44 10.68
C LYS A 12 -13.37 12.38 10.40
N ASN A 13 -12.69 11.34 10.87
CA ASN A 13 -11.27 11.14 10.61
C ASN A 13 -11.02 10.98 9.10
N LYS A 14 -9.85 11.42 8.64
CA LYS A 14 -9.41 11.23 7.25
C LYS A 14 -9.16 9.75 6.93
N LEU A 15 -8.53 9.02 7.85
CA LEU A 15 -8.27 7.59 7.75
C LEU A 15 -9.11 6.81 8.75
N LEU A 16 -9.62 5.67 8.31
CA LEU A 16 -10.52 4.83 9.09
C LEU A 16 -9.85 3.55 9.58
N PHE A 17 -8.73 3.17 8.99
CA PHE A 17 -7.91 2.04 9.43
C PHE A 17 -6.60 2.54 10.08
N SER A 18 -5.96 1.68 10.85
CA SER A 18 -4.64 1.90 11.42
C SER A 18 -3.92 0.57 11.61
N ARG A 19 -2.64 0.65 12.02
CA ARG A 19 -1.85 -0.53 12.42
C ARG A 19 -2.44 -1.34 13.57
N ASN A 20 -3.41 -0.77 14.29
CA ASN A 20 -4.07 -1.40 15.43
C ASN A 20 -5.50 -1.86 15.07
N SER A 21 -5.96 -1.66 13.84
CA SER A 21 -7.26 -2.19 13.40
C SER A 21 -7.24 -3.71 13.50
N LEU A 22 -8.24 -4.27 14.18
CA LEU A 22 -8.28 -5.69 14.50
C LEU A 22 -8.31 -6.56 13.22
N CYS A 23 -9.09 -6.14 12.23
CA CYS A 23 -9.16 -6.78 10.90
C CYS A 23 -7.81 -6.91 10.17
N LEU A 24 -6.82 -6.07 10.51
CA LEU A 24 -5.53 -6.06 9.80
C LEU A 24 -4.39 -6.73 10.57
N GLN A 25 -4.65 -7.28 11.77
CA GLN A 25 -3.56 -7.83 12.59
C GLN A 25 -2.89 -9.06 11.96
N ASP A 26 -3.65 -9.91 11.27
CA ASP A 26 -3.07 -11.09 10.64
C ASP A 26 -2.29 -10.73 9.38
N LEU A 27 -2.82 -9.84 8.53
CA LEU A 27 -2.06 -9.27 7.41
C LEU A 27 -0.76 -8.58 7.90
N LYS A 28 -0.82 -7.84 9.02
CA LYS A 28 0.36 -7.22 9.63
C LYS A 28 1.41 -8.25 10.01
N LYS A 29 1.03 -9.32 10.71
CA LYS A 29 1.94 -10.41 11.08
C LYS A 29 2.56 -11.09 9.86
N GLN A 30 1.77 -11.28 8.80
CA GLN A 30 2.28 -11.85 7.55
C GLN A 30 3.31 -10.92 6.88
N ILE A 31 3.01 -9.62 6.78
CA ILE A 31 3.94 -8.61 6.23
C ILE A 31 5.26 -8.56 7.02
N GLN A 32 5.20 -8.67 8.35
CA GLN A 32 6.38 -8.65 9.23
C GLN A 32 7.33 -9.83 9.04
N ARG A 33 6.85 -10.93 8.45
CA ARG A 33 7.63 -12.15 8.19
C ARG A 33 8.27 -12.14 6.80
N GLN A 34 7.86 -11.23 5.92
CA GLN A 34 8.37 -11.19 4.56
C GLN A 34 9.69 -10.43 4.46
N ASN A 35 10.48 -10.82 3.46
CA ASN A 35 11.64 -10.06 3.03
C ASN A 35 11.21 -8.81 2.20
N HIS A 36 12.14 -7.88 2.02
CA HIS A 36 11.86 -6.60 1.37
C HIS A 36 11.42 -6.76 -0.10
N ARG A 37 12.04 -7.66 -0.87
CA ARG A 37 11.71 -7.89 -2.29
C ARG A 37 10.28 -8.40 -2.46
N THR A 38 9.86 -9.34 -1.62
CA THR A 38 8.48 -9.85 -1.60
C THR A 38 7.48 -8.74 -1.32
N LEU A 39 7.75 -7.88 -0.34
CA LEU A 39 6.86 -6.75 -0.04
C LEU A 39 6.79 -5.72 -1.17
N VAL A 40 7.90 -5.46 -1.87
CA VAL A 40 7.91 -4.57 -3.04
C VAL A 40 7.04 -5.11 -4.16
N LEU A 41 7.21 -6.39 -4.53
CA LEU A 41 6.40 -7.03 -5.56
C LEU A 41 4.93 -7.03 -5.19
N TRP A 42 4.62 -7.49 -3.97
CA TRP A 42 3.26 -7.51 -3.44
C TRP A 42 2.59 -6.14 -3.46
N ALA A 43 3.27 -5.10 -2.99
CA ALA A 43 2.69 -3.77 -2.90
C ALA A 43 2.41 -3.16 -4.29
N LEU A 44 3.36 -3.25 -5.23
CA LEU A 44 3.19 -2.70 -6.58
C LEU A 44 2.08 -3.40 -7.36
N ASP A 45 2.01 -4.72 -7.20
CA ASP A 45 1.00 -5.55 -7.84
C ASP A 45 -0.40 -5.33 -7.24
N CYS A 46 -0.55 -5.31 -5.91
CA CYS A 46 -1.83 -4.97 -5.29
C CYS A 46 -2.33 -3.58 -5.72
N ALA A 47 -1.43 -2.59 -5.77
CA ALA A 47 -1.76 -1.23 -6.18
C ALA A 47 -2.13 -1.09 -7.67
N SER A 48 -1.85 -2.08 -8.51
CA SER A 48 -2.23 -2.05 -9.94
C SER A 48 -3.76 -2.09 -10.12
N SER A 49 -4.47 -2.84 -9.27
CA SER A 49 -5.94 -2.86 -9.24
C SER A 49 -6.50 -1.50 -8.79
N THR A 50 -5.90 -0.91 -7.75
CA THR A 50 -6.26 0.42 -7.24
C THR A 50 -6.01 1.52 -8.28
N LEU A 51 -4.91 1.43 -9.02
CA LEU A 51 -4.59 2.35 -10.10
C LEU A 51 -5.65 2.28 -11.21
N THR A 52 -6.03 1.07 -11.62
CA THR A 52 -7.07 0.86 -12.63
C THR A 52 -8.40 1.50 -12.21
N GLN A 53 -8.81 1.31 -10.96
CA GLN A 53 -9.99 1.99 -10.42
C GLN A 53 -9.84 3.51 -10.46
N PHE A 54 -8.69 4.03 -10.00
CA PHE A 54 -8.44 5.47 -9.96
C PHE A 54 -8.54 6.12 -11.34
N GLU A 55 -7.91 5.50 -12.34
CA GLU A 55 -7.85 6.02 -13.71
C GLU A 55 -9.16 5.91 -14.47
N THR A 56 -10.03 4.98 -14.08
CA THR A 56 -11.39 4.90 -14.64
C THR A 56 -12.14 6.21 -14.39
N LYS A 57 -11.94 6.85 -13.23
CA LYS A 57 -12.57 8.14 -12.90
C LYS A 57 -11.73 9.34 -13.29
N TYR A 58 -10.40 9.26 -13.11
CA TYR A 58 -9.48 10.37 -13.35
C TYR A 58 -8.39 10.00 -14.36
N PRO A 59 -8.74 9.76 -15.64
CA PRO A 59 -7.78 9.29 -16.65
C PRO A 59 -6.70 10.33 -16.98
N ALA A 60 -6.95 11.62 -16.72
CA ALA A 60 -5.97 12.69 -16.94
C ALA A 60 -4.99 12.88 -15.76
N GLU A 61 -5.29 12.34 -14.58
CA GLU A 61 -4.43 12.47 -13.40
C GLU A 61 -3.35 11.38 -13.41
N GLN A 62 -2.22 11.70 -14.04
CA GLN A 62 -1.16 10.74 -14.32
C GLN A 62 -0.19 10.49 -13.15
N ARG A 63 -0.25 11.29 -12.06
CA ARG A 63 0.71 11.17 -10.95
C ARG A 63 0.72 9.79 -10.29
N PRO A 64 -0.43 9.11 -10.02
CA PRO A 64 -0.42 7.77 -9.45
C PRO A 64 0.22 6.71 -10.36
N ARG A 65 -0.05 6.75 -11.67
CA ARG A 65 0.60 5.87 -12.66
C ARG A 65 2.11 6.09 -12.70
N ASN A 66 2.53 7.35 -12.78
CA ASN A 66 3.93 7.72 -12.81
C ASN A 66 4.67 7.27 -11.54
N CYS A 67 4.00 7.36 -10.38
CA CYS A 67 4.52 6.82 -9.12
C CYS A 67 4.82 5.32 -9.22
N LEU A 68 3.86 4.48 -9.63
CA LEU A 68 4.11 3.03 -9.73
C LEU A 68 5.20 2.70 -10.74
N LYS A 69 5.18 3.32 -11.92
CA LYS A 69 6.20 3.11 -12.96
C LYS A 69 7.61 3.44 -12.46
N LEU A 70 7.80 4.62 -11.87
CA LEU A 70 9.11 5.04 -11.39
C LEU A 70 9.56 4.24 -10.16
N CYS A 71 8.65 3.83 -9.29
CA CYS A 71 8.98 2.92 -8.19
C CYS A 71 9.37 1.53 -8.70
N GLU A 72 8.73 1.02 -9.75
CA GLU A 72 9.13 -0.22 -10.40
C GLU A 72 10.54 -0.10 -11.00
N ASP A 73 10.82 0.96 -11.78
CA ASP A 73 12.15 1.23 -12.34
C ASP A 73 13.21 1.39 -11.25
N TRP A 74 12.87 2.07 -10.15
CA TRP A 74 13.77 2.21 -9.01
C TRP A 74 14.03 0.86 -8.33
N SER A 75 13.01 0.01 -8.18
CA SER A 75 13.18 -1.33 -7.61
C SER A 75 14.09 -2.22 -8.47
N LYS A 76 14.16 -1.97 -9.78
CA LYS A 76 15.07 -2.63 -10.73
C LYS A 76 16.45 -1.96 -10.81
N GLY A 77 16.68 -0.86 -10.09
CA GLY A 77 17.94 -0.12 -10.10
C GLY A 77 18.15 0.78 -11.33
N LYS A 78 17.13 0.98 -12.17
CA LYS A 78 17.22 1.78 -13.41
C LYS A 78 17.27 3.28 -13.16
N ILE A 79 16.72 3.73 -12.04
CA ILE A 79 16.74 5.15 -11.62
C ILE A 79 17.18 5.28 -10.16
N LYS A 80 17.52 6.52 -9.75
CA LYS A 80 17.94 6.82 -8.38
C LYS A 80 16.73 7.19 -7.52
N MET A 81 16.86 6.97 -6.21
CA MET A 81 15.81 7.24 -5.21
C MET A 81 15.17 8.63 -5.30
N PRO A 82 15.90 9.75 -5.52
CA PRO A 82 15.27 11.07 -5.57
C PRO A 82 14.17 11.19 -6.65
N GLN A 83 14.33 10.53 -7.79
CA GLN A 83 13.35 10.54 -8.89
C GLN A 83 12.06 9.81 -8.46
N ALA A 84 12.17 8.59 -7.93
CA ALA A 84 11.02 7.84 -7.43
C ALA A 84 10.36 8.53 -6.22
N LYS A 85 11.16 9.09 -5.31
CA LYS A 85 10.66 9.85 -4.15
C LYS A 85 9.82 11.05 -4.60
N ARG A 86 10.23 11.77 -5.64
CA ARG A 86 9.43 12.88 -6.16
C ARG A 86 8.07 12.39 -6.65
N ALA A 87 8.04 11.31 -7.42
CA ALA A 87 6.80 10.73 -7.94
C ALA A 87 5.86 10.22 -6.82
N ILE A 88 6.41 9.61 -5.77
CA ILE A 88 5.65 9.21 -4.57
C ILE A 88 4.99 10.43 -3.90
N LEU A 89 5.75 11.52 -3.73
CA LEU A 89 5.23 12.74 -3.12
C LEU A 89 4.16 13.38 -4.00
N ASP A 90 4.34 13.38 -5.32
CA ASP A 90 3.38 13.91 -6.28
C ASP A 90 2.07 13.10 -6.24
N ALA A 91 2.14 11.77 -6.14
CA ALA A 91 0.95 10.91 -5.95
C ALA A 91 0.23 11.20 -4.61
N HIS A 92 0.97 11.43 -3.52
CA HIS A 92 0.36 11.84 -2.25
C HIS A 92 -0.27 13.24 -2.31
N ALA A 93 0.27 14.15 -3.12
CA ALA A 93 -0.23 15.52 -3.26
C ALA A 93 -1.63 15.57 -3.90
N VAL A 94 -1.96 14.59 -4.76
CA VAL A 94 -3.30 14.45 -5.37
C VAL A 94 -4.41 14.56 -4.32
N ALA A 95 -4.27 13.94 -3.15
CA ALA A 95 -5.30 13.97 -2.11
C ALA A 95 -5.58 15.36 -1.49
N LYS A 96 -4.69 16.33 -1.69
CA LYS A 96 -4.88 17.72 -1.25
C LYS A 96 -5.51 18.60 -2.33
N GLU A 97 -5.30 18.24 -3.58
CA GLU A 97 -5.71 19.03 -4.75
C GLU A 97 -7.02 18.52 -5.35
N LEU A 98 -7.29 17.22 -5.18
CA LEU A 98 -8.52 16.59 -5.62
C LEU A 98 -9.61 16.76 -4.56
N ASP A 99 -10.72 17.41 -4.92
CA ASP A 99 -11.92 17.48 -4.07
C ASP A 99 -12.75 16.19 -4.15
N ASP A 100 -12.07 15.06 -3.94
CA ASP A 100 -12.67 13.73 -3.87
C ASP A 100 -11.99 12.94 -2.77
N ARG A 101 -12.73 12.72 -1.67
CA ARG A 101 -12.21 12.04 -0.48
C ARG A 101 -11.99 10.55 -0.70
N GLU A 102 -12.73 9.91 -1.60
CA GLU A 102 -12.54 8.50 -1.97
C GLU A 102 -11.26 8.36 -2.79
N TYR A 103 -11.17 9.10 -3.90
CA TYR A 103 -10.06 8.92 -4.84
C TYR A 103 -8.75 9.54 -4.35
N GLY A 104 -8.82 10.60 -3.54
CA GLY A 104 -7.65 11.16 -2.87
C GLY A 104 -6.92 10.13 -2.00
N VAL A 105 -7.65 9.31 -1.22
CA VAL A 105 -7.01 8.26 -0.42
C VAL A 105 -6.48 7.11 -1.28
N LEU A 106 -7.10 6.80 -2.42
CA LEU A 106 -6.55 5.81 -3.37
C LEU A 106 -5.20 6.26 -3.95
N ALA A 107 -5.07 7.53 -4.34
CA ALA A 107 -3.79 8.09 -4.80
C ALA A 107 -2.70 7.99 -3.71
N GLN A 108 -3.08 8.22 -2.44
CA GLN A 108 -2.16 8.03 -1.32
C GLN A 108 -1.81 6.55 -1.06
N ALA A 109 -2.76 5.64 -1.26
CA ALA A 109 -2.52 4.20 -1.16
C ALA A 109 -1.47 3.75 -2.19
N ILE A 110 -1.59 4.23 -3.43
CA ILE A 110 -0.64 3.99 -4.52
C ILE A 110 0.74 4.58 -4.19
N GLY A 111 0.79 5.80 -3.63
CA GLY A 111 2.03 6.40 -3.14
C GLY A 111 2.72 5.54 -2.07
N HIS A 112 1.96 5.00 -1.11
CA HIS A 112 2.48 4.08 -0.10
C HIS A 112 2.97 2.77 -0.70
N ALA A 113 2.26 2.20 -1.67
CA ALA A 113 2.71 1.01 -2.38
C ALA A 113 4.08 1.23 -3.02
N GLY A 114 4.24 2.33 -3.77
CA GLY A 114 5.53 2.69 -4.37
C GLY A 114 6.63 2.99 -3.34
N ALA A 115 6.29 3.61 -2.21
CA ALA A 115 7.22 3.90 -1.12
C ALA A 115 7.74 2.64 -0.41
N THR A 116 7.10 1.48 -0.59
CA THR A 116 7.60 0.18 -0.09
C THR A 116 9.00 -0.13 -0.62
N VAL A 117 9.35 0.36 -1.82
CA VAL A 117 10.70 0.24 -2.38
C VAL A 117 11.74 0.92 -1.48
N HIS A 118 11.38 2.00 -0.79
CA HIS A 118 12.26 2.67 0.15
C HIS A 118 12.46 1.87 1.44
N VAL A 119 11.35 1.42 2.05
CA VAL A 119 11.34 0.73 3.35
C VAL A 119 10.03 -0.05 3.53
N GLU A 120 10.13 -1.19 4.19
CA GLU A 120 9.06 -2.18 4.38
C GLU A 120 7.84 -1.63 5.13
N THR A 121 8.02 -0.62 5.99
CA THR A 121 6.92 -0.03 6.77
C THR A 121 5.87 0.66 5.91
N HIS A 122 6.21 1.06 4.69
CA HIS A 122 5.24 1.65 3.76
C HIS A 122 4.29 0.63 3.16
N ALA A 123 4.64 -0.66 3.14
CA ALA A 123 3.79 -1.74 2.65
C ALA A 123 2.41 -1.73 3.33
N PHE A 124 2.39 -1.51 4.65
CA PHE A 124 1.17 -1.45 5.44
C PHE A 124 0.36 -0.16 5.23
N GLY A 125 0.94 0.85 4.58
CA GLY A 125 0.24 2.06 4.18
C GLY A 125 -0.79 1.81 3.10
N LEU A 126 -0.50 0.93 2.12
CA LEU A 126 -1.43 0.56 1.05
C LEU A 126 -2.81 0.12 1.61
N PRO A 127 -2.92 -0.94 2.44
CA PRO A 127 -4.21 -1.39 2.94
C PRO A 127 -4.91 -0.35 3.80
N ILE A 128 -4.20 0.45 4.60
CA ILE A 128 -4.84 1.49 5.44
C ILE A 128 -5.62 2.50 4.59
N TYR A 129 -5.03 2.94 3.49
CA TYR A 129 -5.58 4.00 2.65
C TYR A 129 -6.59 3.45 1.64
N GLU A 130 -6.29 2.34 0.98
CA GLU A 130 -7.21 1.74 0.00
C GLU A 130 -8.51 1.26 0.67
N LEU A 131 -8.43 0.60 1.84
CA LEU A 131 -9.62 0.20 2.57
C LEU A 131 -10.43 1.40 3.07
N THR A 132 -9.76 2.50 3.42
CA THR A 132 -10.47 3.77 3.73
C THR A 132 -11.27 4.25 2.50
N GLY A 133 -10.70 4.13 1.30
CA GLY A 133 -11.39 4.43 0.04
C GLY A 133 -12.63 3.55 -0.17
N ILE A 134 -12.51 2.24 0.09
CA ILE A 134 -13.64 1.29 0.01
C ILE A 134 -14.77 1.69 0.95
N VAL A 135 -14.47 2.04 2.21
CA VAL A 135 -15.51 2.52 3.15
C VAL A 135 -16.17 3.81 2.66
N ARG A 136 -15.41 4.71 2.02
CA ARG A 136 -15.98 5.95 1.46
C ARG A 136 -16.88 5.69 0.26
N LYS A 137 -16.52 4.72 -0.58
CA LYS A 137 -17.29 4.29 -1.76
C LYS A 137 -18.62 3.64 -1.37
N HIS A 138 -18.58 2.69 -0.45
CA HIS A 138 -19.74 1.87 -0.07
C HIS A 138 -20.57 2.49 1.07
N GLY A 139 -20.00 3.41 1.83
CA GLY A 139 -20.66 3.98 3.01
C GLY A 139 -20.49 3.12 4.26
N ILE A 140 -20.85 3.68 5.43
CA ILE A 140 -20.58 3.06 6.73
C ILE A 140 -21.43 1.81 7.03
N HIS A 141 -22.45 1.53 6.22
CA HIS A 141 -23.37 0.41 6.44
C HIS A 141 -23.06 -0.82 5.58
N ASP A 142 -22.41 -0.63 4.43
CA ASP A 142 -22.25 -1.67 3.39
C ASP A 142 -20.77 -1.94 3.02
N PHE A 143 -19.83 -1.54 3.87
CA PHE A 143 -18.39 -1.66 3.57
C PHE A 143 -17.76 -2.98 4.01
N GLN A 144 -18.41 -3.72 4.93
CA GLN A 144 -17.79 -4.81 5.66
C GLN A 144 -17.38 -5.95 4.72
N ASP A 145 -18.26 -6.34 3.80
CA ASP A 145 -17.99 -7.39 2.82
C ASP A 145 -16.86 -7.00 1.85
N PRO A 146 -16.92 -5.85 1.12
CA PRO A 146 -15.83 -5.48 0.21
C PRO A 146 -14.50 -5.22 0.92
N VAL A 147 -14.51 -4.76 2.18
CA VAL A 147 -13.27 -4.64 2.98
C VAL A 147 -12.71 -6.01 3.35
N THR A 148 -13.56 -6.96 3.74
CA THR A 148 -13.13 -8.32 4.09
C THR A 148 -12.55 -9.04 2.89
N GLU A 149 -13.25 -8.97 1.75
CA GLU A 149 -12.78 -9.51 0.47
C GLU A 149 -11.41 -8.93 0.09
N LYS A 150 -11.27 -7.59 0.14
CA LYS A 150 -9.99 -6.95 -0.19
C LYS A 150 -8.86 -7.32 0.77
N ILE A 151 -9.16 -7.56 2.06
CA ILE A 151 -8.16 -8.07 3.02
C ILE A 151 -7.71 -9.47 2.61
N SER A 152 -8.64 -10.36 2.25
CA SER A 152 -8.31 -11.69 1.75
C SER A 152 -7.47 -11.64 0.47
N ASP A 153 -7.77 -10.72 -0.45
CA ASP A 153 -6.96 -10.52 -1.66
C ASP A 153 -5.52 -10.14 -1.34
N TYR A 154 -5.30 -9.20 -0.41
CA TYR A 154 -3.95 -8.84 0.03
C TYR A 154 -3.20 -10.05 0.58
N GLN A 155 -3.85 -10.88 1.39
CA GLN A 155 -3.24 -12.05 2.01
C GLN A 155 -2.89 -13.11 0.96
N ASN A 156 -3.82 -13.40 0.05
CA ASN A 156 -3.61 -14.34 -1.06
C ASN A 156 -2.46 -13.89 -1.96
N ARG A 157 -2.41 -12.60 -2.30
CA ARG A 157 -1.33 -12.06 -3.13
C ARG A 157 0.01 -12.05 -2.40
N LEU A 158 0.02 -11.87 -1.09
CA LEU A 158 1.23 -11.93 -0.28
C LEU A 158 1.80 -13.35 -0.24
N LEU A 159 0.93 -14.35 -0.08
CA LEU A 159 1.29 -15.77 -0.15
C LEU A 159 1.86 -16.12 -1.53
N TYR A 160 1.20 -15.68 -2.61
CA TYR A 160 1.71 -15.85 -3.96
C TYR A 160 3.13 -15.28 -4.09
N TRP A 161 3.37 -14.02 -3.71
CA TRP A 161 4.70 -13.45 -3.84
C TRP A 161 5.73 -14.07 -2.90
N GLN A 162 5.33 -14.53 -1.71
CA GLN A 162 6.23 -15.27 -0.82
C GLN A 162 6.83 -16.49 -1.51
N GLU A 163 6.04 -17.21 -2.30
CA GLU A 163 6.46 -18.43 -3.00
C GLU A 163 7.23 -18.12 -4.31
N HIS A 164 6.87 -17.05 -5.01
CA HIS A 164 7.35 -16.78 -6.37
C HIS A 164 8.47 -15.73 -6.46
N THR A 165 8.73 -14.95 -5.39
CA THR A 165 9.73 -13.84 -5.43
C THR A 165 11.11 -14.31 -5.90
N ASN A 166 11.57 -15.48 -5.43
CA ASN A 166 12.90 -15.99 -5.75
C ASN A 166 12.98 -16.69 -7.11
N GLN A 167 11.84 -17.06 -7.70
CA GLN A 167 11.76 -17.71 -9.00
C GLN A 167 11.67 -16.68 -10.14
N LEU A 168 11.28 -15.45 -9.82
CA LEU A 168 11.18 -14.38 -10.79
C LEU A 168 12.57 -13.89 -11.20
N GLU A 169 13.00 -14.25 -12.41
CA GLU A 169 14.18 -13.68 -13.04
C GLU A 169 13.92 -12.19 -13.36
N ARG A 170 14.48 -11.32 -12.53
CA ARG A 170 14.41 -9.87 -12.72
C ARG A 170 15.58 -9.15 -12.08
N ASP A 171 15.91 -7.99 -12.63
CA ASP A 171 16.83 -7.06 -12.01
C ASP A 171 16.29 -6.51 -10.69
N TRP A 172 17.23 -6.27 -9.77
CA TRP A 172 17.00 -5.64 -8.49
C TRP A 172 18.02 -4.56 -8.22
N ALA A 173 17.57 -3.44 -7.66
CA ALA A 173 18.48 -2.46 -7.09
C ALA A 173 19.32 -3.12 -5.99
N GLY A 174 20.64 -2.88 -5.99
CA GLY A 174 21.57 -3.57 -5.09
C GLY A 174 21.25 -3.43 -3.59
N PHE A 175 20.52 -2.39 -3.17
CA PHE A 175 20.10 -2.26 -1.77
C PHE A 175 18.98 -3.23 -1.37
N LEU A 176 18.17 -3.72 -2.32
CA LEU A 176 17.11 -4.72 -2.14
C LEU A 176 17.65 -6.15 -2.13
N LEU A 177 18.87 -6.37 -2.63
CA LEU A 177 19.57 -7.66 -2.58
C LEU A 177 20.19 -7.95 -1.20
N LYS A 178 20.15 -6.99 -0.27
CA LYS A 178 20.72 -7.16 1.07
C LYS A 178 19.81 -8.09 1.90
N GLU A 179 20.18 -9.36 1.96
CA GLU A 179 19.48 -10.37 2.74
C GLU A 179 19.76 -10.23 4.25
N ASN A 180 18.97 -10.92 5.08
CA ASN A 180 19.13 -11.02 6.55
C ASN A 180 18.96 -9.72 7.35
N LYS A 181 18.36 -8.67 6.77
CA LYS A 181 17.95 -7.51 7.55
C LYS A 181 16.61 -7.78 8.25
N PRO A 182 16.46 -7.40 9.54
CA PRO A 182 15.17 -7.50 10.20
C PRO A 182 14.16 -6.58 9.51
N ASN A 183 12.99 -7.13 9.21
CA ASN A 183 11.86 -6.40 8.62
C ASN A 183 11.53 -5.16 9.46
N LYS A 184 11.49 -3.99 8.83
CA LYS A 184 11.32 -2.71 9.54
C LYS A 184 9.92 -2.53 10.15
N GLU A 185 8.88 -3.17 9.62
CA GLU A 185 7.54 -3.16 10.23
C GLU A 185 7.47 -4.06 11.48
N LYS A 186 8.29 -5.11 11.53
CA LYS A 186 8.48 -5.92 12.75
C LYS A 186 9.15 -5.10 13.84
N LEU A 187 10.31 -4.49 13.54
CA LEU A 187 11.04 -3.63 14.47
C LEU A 187 10.20 -2.44 14.97
N LEU A 188 9.35 -1.87 14.10
CA LEU A 188 8.45 -0.79 14.48
C LEU A 188 7.41 -1.24 15.52
N SER A 189 6.95 -2.49 15.45
CA SER A 189 5.98 -3.02 16.41
C SER A 189 6.62 -3.35 17.75
N GLU A 190 7.84 -3.90 17.76
CA GLU A 190 8.61 -4.19 18.97
C GLU A 190 8.93 -2.93 19.77
N LYS A 191 9.20 -1.80 19.11
CA LYS A 191 9.45 -0.49 19.77
C LYS A 191 8.20 0.17 20.38
N ARG A 192 7.00 -0.31 20.02
CA ARG A 192 5.72 0.28 20.43
C ARG A 192 4.98 -0.58 21.47
N GLN A 193 5.54 -1.72 21.82
CA GLN A 193 5.17 -2.53 22.99
C GLN A 193 5.90 -1.98 24.20
#